data_AF-A0A7K2Q7S8-F1
#
_entry.id   AF-A0A7K2Q7S8-F1
#
_cell.length_a   1.000
_cell.length_b   1.000
_cell.length_c   1.000
_cell.angle_alpha   90.00
_cell.angle_beta   90.00
_cell.angle_gamma   90.00
#
_symmetry.space_group_name_H-M   'P 1'
#
loop_
_entity.id
_entity.type
_entity.pdbx_description
1 polymer ?
#
loop_
_entity_poly.entity_id
_entity_poly.type
_entity_poly.pdbx_seq_one_letter_code
_entity_poly.pdbx_strand_id
1 'polypeptide(L)'
;GTIPVGFAQNQQGAQSAAANYAVALGSDGMFDSVRRKAIVQAVYAPDVAAARQSNLDSVYTDAQFLARIGLDSAGKAPKGLQFISRTNPVGTKVEKFSTDAASVSVWHSTLFGLAGEGSKNPVAESWYTNTFELRWTNGDWRVTDFTQKDGPAPVGRDQRAASADEMAAAVSQFGGLTYAR
;
A
#
# COMPACT_ATOMS: atom_id res chain seq x y z
N GLY A 1 3.26 5.24 -10.09
CA GLY A 1 4.70 5.53 -10.18
C GLY A 1 5.46 4.23 -10.38
N THR A 2 6.73 4.31 -10.75
CA THR A 2 7.65 3.16 -10.73
C THR A 2 7.82 2.67 -9.30
N ILE A 3 7.86 1.36 -9.10
CA ILE A 3 8.11 0.73 -7.79
C ILE A 3 9.63 0.76 -7.58
N PRO A 4 10.13 1.43 -6.53
CA PRO A 4 11.57 1.50 -6.30
C PRO A 4 12.16 0.12 -6.02
N VAL A 5 13.35 -0.11 -6.58
CA VAL A 5 14.15 -1.34 -6.48
C VAL A 5 15.63 -0.96 -6.39
N GLY A 6 16.49 -1.91 -6.05
CA GLY A 6 17.94 -1.73 -5.95
C GLY A 6 18.38 -1.14 -4.61
N PHE A 7 17.71 -1.53 -3.53
CA PHE A 7 18.06 -1.06 -2.20
C PHE A 7 19.38 -1.68 -1.72
N ALA A 8 20.14 -0.98 -0.88
CA ALA A 8 21.40 -1.50 -0.36
C ALA A 8 21.22 -2.75 0.53
N GLN A 9 22.16 -3.69 0.50
CA GLN A 9 22.18 -4.88 1.38
C GLN A 9 22.60 -4.53 2.80
N ASN A 10 21.84 -3.66 3.46
CA ASN A 10 22.05 -3.26 4.84
C ASN A 10 20.71 -2.93 5.52
N GLN A 11 20.76 -2.62 6.81
CA GLN A 11 19.56 -2.29 7.60
C GLN A 11 18.78 -1.09 7.05
N GLN A 12 19.46 -0.09 6.48
CA GLN A 12 18.77 1.08 5.93
C GLN A 12 18.07 0.72 4.63
N GLY A 13 18.72 -0.03 3.74
CA GLY A 13 18.10 -0.53 2.51
C GLY A 13 16.91 -1.44 2.78
N ALA A 14 16.96 -2.30 3.79
CA ALA A 14 15.81 -3.12 4.19
C ALA A 14 14.62 -2.27 4.66
N GLN A 15 14.87 -1.20 5.42
CA GLN A 15 13.83 -0.25 5.84
C GLN A 15 13.24 0.54 4.66
N SER A 16 14.11 1.02 3.77
CA SER A 16 13.70 1.73 2.55
C SER A 16 12.86 0.80 1.65
N ALA A 17 13.25 -0.46 1.51
CA ALA A 17 12.47 -1.48 0.79
C ALA A 17 11.09 -1.67 1.43
N ALA A 18 11.02 -1.96 2.73
CA ALA A 18 9.76 -2.18 3.43
C ALA A 18 8.79 -0.99 3.30
N ALA A 19 9.28 0.25 3.48
CA ALA A 19 8.46 1.44 3.36
C ALA A 19 7.87 1.62 1.95
N ASN A 20 8.68 1.45 0.89
CA ASN A 20 8.20 1.58 -0.49
C ASN A 20 7.29 0.43 -0.90
N TYR A 21 7.54 -0.79 -0.42
CA TYR A 21 6.68 -1.93 -0.66
C TYR A 21 5.32 -1.79 0.04
N ALA A 22 5.27 -1.19 1.24
CA ALA A 22 4.02 -0.82 1.87
C ALA A 22 3.21 0.18 1.02
N VAL A 23 3.87 1.19 0.44
CA VAL A 23 3.22 2.14 -0.49
C VAL A 23 2.64 1.42 -1.71
N ALA A 24 3.42 0.55 -2.34
CA ALA A 24 2.99 -0.17 -3.54
C ALA A 24 1.83 -1.14 -3.25
N LEU A 25 1.94 -1.94 -2.18
CA LEU A 25 0.94 -2.95 -1.80
C LEU A 25 -0.34 -2.34 -1.21
N GLY A 26 -0.30 -1.09 -0.74
CA GLY A 26 -1.48 -0.34 -0.29
C GLY A 26 -2.03 0.65 -1.33
N SER A 27 -1.60 0.56 -2.59
CA SER A 27 -2.00 1.48 -3.65
C SER A 27 -3.27 1.06 -4.39
N ASP A 28 -3.91 1.99 -5.09
CA ASP A 28 -5.01 1.72 -6.03
C ASP A 28 -4.60 0.78 -7.17
N GLY A 29 -3.28 0.65 -7.41
CA GLY A 29 -2.71 -0.31 -8.35
C GLY A 29 -3.10 -1.76 -8.05
N MET A 30 -3.32 -2.10 -6.77
CA MET A 30 -3.75 -3.45 -6.39
C MET A 30 -5.17 -3.80 -6.87
N PHE A 31 -6.00 -2.80 -7.18
CA PHE A 31 -7.37 -3.00 -7.66
C PHE A 31 -7.46 -3.13 -9.19
N ASP A 32 -6.36 -2.89 -9.90
CA ASP A 32 -6.25 -3.07 -11.34
C ASP A 32 -5.38 -4.30 -11.63
N SER A 33 -5.89 -5.29 -12.36
CA SER A 33 -5.23 -6.60 -12.52
C SER A 33 -3.83 -6.50 -13.15
N VAL A 34 -3.65 -5.62 -14.13
CA VAL A 34 -2.37 -5.44 -14.81
C VAL A 34 -1.36 -4.77 -13.88
N ARG A 35 -1.77 -3.70 -13.19
CA ARG A 35 -0.92 -3.00 -12.22
C ARG A 35 -0.60 -3.87 -11.01
N ARG A 36 -1.57 -4.62 -10.48
CA ARG A 36 -1.39 -5.58 -9.39
C ARG A 36 -0.32 -6.60 -9.73
N LYS A 37 -0.39 -7.20 -10.92
CA LYS A 37 0.63 -8.17 -11.37
C LYS A 37 2.03 -7.56 -11.41
N ALA A 38 2.16 -6.35 -11.95
CA ALA A 38 3.44 -5.64 -11.96
C ALA A 38 3.95 -5.34 -10.54
N ILE A 39 3.06 -4.96 -9.61
CA ILE A 39 3.38 -4.76 -8.19
C ILE A 39 3.90 -6.05 -7.56
N VAL A 40 3.14 -7.14 -7.67
CA VAL A 40 3.51 -8.42 -7.05
C VAL A 40 4.86 -8.93 -7.54
N GLN A 41 5.10 -8.85 -8.86
CA GLN A 41 6.37 -9.25 -9.46
C GLN A 41 7.56 -8.37 -9.01
N ALA A 42 7.31 -7.10 -8.73
CA ALA A 42 8.34 -6.18 -8.26
C ALA A 42 8.61 -6.28 -6.76
N VAL A 43 7.65 -6.66 -5.92
CA VAL A 43 7.87 -6.61 -4.45
C VAL A 43 8.19 -7.97 -3.84
N TYR A 44 7.62 -9.06 -4.35
CA TYR A 44 7.77 -10.38 -3.75
C TYR A 44 8.99 -11.13 -4.27
N ALA A 45 9.52 -12.03 -3.43
CA ALA A 45 10.60 -12.93 -3.83
C ALA A 45 10.09 -13.87 -4.95
N PRO A 46 10.93 -14.20 -5.96
CA PRO A 46 10.48 -14.94 -7.14
C PRO A 46 9.85 -16.31 -6.82
N ASP A 47 10.32 -16.98 -5.77
CA ASP A 47 9.85 -18.29 -5.30
C ASP A 47 8.44 -18.24 -4.68
N VAL A 48 7.99 -17.07 -4.20
CA VAL A 48 6.65 -16.91 -3.58
C VAL A 48 5.70 -16.05 -4.39
N ALA A 49 6.19 -15.30 -5.39
CA ALA A 49 5.41 -14.30 -6.12
C ALA A 49 4.16 -14.89 -6.80
N ALA A 50 4.24 -16.09 -7.38
CA ALA A 50 3.11 -16.74 -8.05
C ALA A 50 1.98 -17.11 -7.06
N ALA A 51 2.34 -17.68 -5.91
CA ALA A 51 1.36 -18.01 -4.87
C ALA A 51 0.72 -16.74 -4.29
N ARG A 52 1.52 -15.69 -4.06
CA ARG A 52 1.02 -14.38 -3.59
C ARG A 52 0.10 -13.72 -4.62
N GLN A 53 0.45 -13.78 -5.91
CA GLN A 53 -0.40 -13.29 -6.99
C GLN A 53 -1.78 -13.94 -6.94
N SER A 54 -1.84 -15.28 -6.87
CA SER A 54 -3.13 -15.99 -6.84
C SER A 54 -3.99 -15.61 -5.64
N ASN A 55 -3.39 -15.50 -4.45
CA ASN A 55 -4.11 -15.11 -3.24
C ASN A 55 -4.63 -13.66 -3.34
N LEU A 56 -3.78 -12.75 -3.83
CA LEU A 56 -4.14 -11.34 -3.99
C LEU A 56 -5.19 -11.17 -5.09
N ASP A 57 -5.15 -11.94 -6.18
CA ASP A 57 -6.20 -11.95 -7.19
C ASP A 57 -7.55 -12.30 -6.56
N SER A 58 -7.62 -13.37 -5.77
CA SER A 58 -8.87 -13.77 -5.09
C SER A 58 -9.42 -12.67 -4.18
N VAL A 59 -8.56 -11.94 -3.46
CA VAL A 59 -8.99 -10.85 -2.56
C VAL A 59 -9.46 -9.64 -3.36
N TYR A 60 -8.66 -9.19 -4.33
CA TYR A 60 -8.92 -7.93 -5.04
C TYR A 60 -9.92 -8.07 -6.20
N THR A 61 -10.41 -9.28 -6.49
CA THR A 61 -11.54 -9.51 -7.41
C THR A 61 -12.79 -10.01 -6.70
N ASP A 62 -12.80 -10.05 -5.36
CA ASP A 62 -13.99 -10.44 -4.61
C ASP A 62 -15.12 -9.40 -4.81
N ALA A 63 -16.24 -9.85 -5.37
CA ALA A 63 -17.32 -8.95 -5.77
C ALA A 63 -17.99 -8.26 -4.56
N GLN A 64 -18.09 -8.96 -3.42
CA GLN A 64 -18.69 -8.39 -2.22
C GLN A 64 -17.79 -7.30 -1.61
N PHE A 65 -16.48 -7.54 -1.59
CA PHE A 65 -15.48 -6.57 -1.17
C PHE A 65 -15.52 -5.33 -2.06
N LEU A 66 -15.43 -5.48 -3.38
CA LEU A 66 -15.44 -4.37 -4.32
C LEU A 66 -16.72 -3.53 -4.20
N ALA A 67 -17.88 -4.19 -4.14
CA ALA A 67 -19.16 -3.50 -3.96
C ALA A 67 -19.23 -2.72 -2.64
N ARG A 68 -18.72 -3.31 -1.54
CA ARG A 68 -18.69 -2.66 -0.21
C ARG A 68 -17.87 -1.38 -0.21
N ILE A 69 -16.79 -1.33 -0.97
CA ILE A 69 -15.94 -0.14 -1.07
C ILE A 69 -16.37 0.82 -2.20
N GLY A 70 -17.42 0.45 -2.95
CA GLY A 70 -18.03 1.27 -3.99
C GLY A 70 -17.36 1.18 -5.36
N LEU A 71 -16.64 0.09 -5.65
CA LEU A 71 -16.04 -0.18 -6.95
C LEU A 71 -16.86 -1.18 -7.75
N ASP A 72 -16.73 -1.14 -9.08
CA ASP A 72 -17.26 -2.17 -9.97
C ASP A 72 -16.40 -3.45 -9.96
N SER A 73 -16.84 -4.47 -10.69
CA SER A 73 -16.12 -5.75 -10.81
C SER A 73 -14.75 -5.66 -11.49
N ALA A 74 -14.44 -4.53 -12.14
CA ALA A 74 -13.14 -4.24 -12.72
C ALA A 74 -12.26 -3.39 -11.79
N GLY A 75 -12.70 -3.13 -10.56
CA GLY A 75 -11.98 -2.31 -9.58
C GLY A 75 -11.99 -0.82 -9.94
N LYS A 76 -12.97 -0.35 -10.72
CA LYS A 76 -13.08 1.06 -11.13
C LYS A 76 -14.12 1.80 -10.31
N ALA A 77 -13.84 3.08 -10.08
CA ALA A 77 -14.77 3.99 -9.41
C ALA A 77 -15.94 4.35 -10.34
N PRO A 78 -17.14 4.64 -9.78
CA PRO A 78 -18.25 5.19 -10.54
C PRO A 78 -17.87 6.51 -11.23
N LYS A 79 -18.56 6.83 -12.33
CA LYS A 79 -18.32 8.09 -13.06
C LYS A 79 -18.49 9.29 -12.13
N GLY A 80 -17.50 10.19 -12.16
CA GLY A 80 -17.47 11.39 -11.31
C GLY A 80 -16.86 11.18 -9.92
N LEU A 81 -16.54 9.93 -9.55
CA LEU A 81 -15.82 9.61 -8.32
C LEU A 81 -14.39 9.16 -8.64
N GLN A 82 -13.48 9.45 -7.72
CA GLN A 82 -12.09 9.00 -7.78
C GLN A 82 -11.80 8.07 -6.60
N PHE A 83 -11.35 6.86 -6.91
CA PHE A 83 -10.97 5.89 -5.89
C PHE A 83 -9.57 6.18 -5.36
N ILE A 84 -9.47 6.26 -4.03
CA ILE A 84 -8.27 6.57 -3.28
C ILE A 84 -7.91 5.32 -2.47
N SER A 85 -6.71 4.83 -2.68
CA SER A 85 -6.03 3.88 -1.80
C SER A 85 -4.57 4.29 -1.76
N ARG A 86 -4.16 4.91 -0.65
CA ARG A 86 -2.81 5.43 -0.46
C ARG A 86 -2.30 5.01 0.90
N THR A 87 -1.08 4.48 0.95
CA THR A 87 -0.36 4.20 2.19
C THR A 87 0.71 5.26 2.41
N ASN A 88 0.75 5.79 3.63
CA ASN A 88 1.64 6.87 4.05
C ASN A 88 2.54 6.36 5.19
N PRO A 89 3.71 5.76 4.90
CA PRO A 89 4.68 5.37 5.91
C PRO A 89 5.10 6.58 6.76
N VAL A 90 4.97 6.45 8.07
CA VAL A 90 5.38 7.46 9.06
C VAL A 90 6.70 7.07 9.71
N GLY A 91 6.95 5.77 9.88
CA GLY A 91 8.20 5.27 10.44
C GLY A 91 8.45 3.80 10.17
N THR A 92 9.73 3.41 10.27
CA THR A 92 10.19 2.03 10.15
C THR A 92 10.95 1.62 11.41
N LYS A 93 10.88 0.33 11.75
CA LYS A 93 11.65 -0.27 12.83
C LYS A 93 12.14 -1.64 12.39
N VAL A 94 13.46 -1.85 12.45
CA VAL A 94 14.06 -3.18 12.23
C VAL A 94 13.78 -4.02 13.46
N GLU A 95 13.05 -5.12 13.29
CA GLU A 95 12.80 -6.10 14.35
C GLU A 95 13.93 -7.14 14.40
N LYS A 96 14.40 -7.58 13.23
CA LYS A 96 15.50 -8.55 13.07
C LYS A 96 16.29 -8.23 11.79
N PHE A 97 17.58 -8.52 11.79
CA PHE A 97 18.43 -8.35 10.62
C PHE A 97 19.58 -9.36 10.60
N SER A 98 19.78 -9.98 9.44
CA SER A 98 20.99 -10.68 9.01
C SER A 98 21.44 -10.14 7.66
N THR A 99 22.53 -10.68 7.13
CA THR A 99 23.04 -10.31 5.80
C THR A 99 22.00 -10.54 4.68
N ASP A 100 21.17 -11.57 4.80
CA ASP A 100 20.28 -12.06 3.75
C ASP A 100 18.78 -12.06 4.12
N ALA A 101 18.44 -11.71 5.35
CA ALA A 101 17.05 -11.64 5.82
C ALA A 101 16.84 -10.44 6.75
N ALA A 102 15.65 -9.86 6.69
CA ALA A 102 15.26 -8.79 7.61
C ALA A 102 13.77 -8.89 7.96
N SER A 103 13.42 -8.54 9.19
CA SER A 103 12.04 -8.32 9.61
C SER A 103 11.89 -6.83 9.95
N VAL A 104 11.01 -6.14 9.25
CA VAL A 104 10.86 -4.68 9.34
C VAL A 104 9.39 -4.31 9.56
N SER A 105 9.12 -3.64 10.67
CA SER A 105 7.83 -3.03 10.93
C SER A 105 7.76 -1.65 10.28
N VAL A 106 6.64 -1.36 9.60
CA VAL A 106 6.30 -0.09 8.97
C VAL A 106 5.01 0.40 9.62
N TRP A 107 5.10 1.51 10.37
CA TRP A 107 3.94 2.20 10.92
C TRP A 107 3.46 3.24 9.91
N HIS A 108 2.19 3.19 9.53
CA HIS A 108 1.66 4.03 8.47
C HIS A 108 0.20 4.41 8.71
N SER A 109 -0.19 5.55 8.14
CA SER A 109 -1.60 5.83 7.90
C SER A 109 -1.98 5.42 6.48
N THR A 110 -3.28 5.34 6.23
CA THR A 110 -3.86 5.07 4.91
C THR A 110 -4.94 6.08 4.63
N LEU A 111 -5.04 6.54 3.39
CA LEU A 111 -6.21 7.25 2.88
C LEU A 111 -6.96 6.30 1.96
N PHE A 112 -8.20 6.00 2.31
CA PHE A 112 -9.00 5.01 1.61
C PHE A 112 -10.44 5.50 1.41
N GLY A 113 -10.98 5.36 0.20
CA GLY A 113 -12.37 5.68 -0.12
C GLY A 113 -12.55 6.31 -1.49
N LEU A 114 -13.69 6.95 -1.69
CA LEU A 114 -14.09 7.61 -2.92
C LEU A 114 -14.19 9.13 -2.69
N ALA A 115 -13.42 9.89 -3.44
CA ALA A 115 -13.51 11.35 -3.53
C ALA A 115 -14.47 11.75 -4.66
N GLY A 116 -15.22 12.84 -4.46
CA GLY A 116 -16.22 13.34 -5.41
C GLY A 116 -17.63 13.44 -4.84
N GLU A 117 -18.45 14.32 -5.42
CA GLU A 117 -19.80 14.61 -4.96
C GLU A 117 -20.68 13.35 -4.97
N GLY A 118 -21.48 13.16 -3.90
CA GLY A 118 -22.39 12.02 -3.79
C GLY A 118 -21.74 10.70 -3.35
N SER A 119 -20.44 10.69 -3.03
CA SER A 119 -19.73 9.52 -2.49
C SER A 119 -20.47 8.93 -1.27
N LYS A 120 -20.68 7.61 -1.28
CA LYS A 120 -21.23 6.83 -0.16
C LYS A 120 -20.16 6.17 0.70
N ASN A 121 -18.91 6.27 0.27
CA ASN A 121 -17.74 5.76 0.97
C ASN A 121 -16.67 6.86 0.93
N PRO A 122 -16.83 7.97 1.67
CA PRO A 122 -15.92 9.10 1.60
C PRO A 122 -14.50 8.71 2.04
N VAL A 123 -13.50 9.42 1.54
CA VAL A 123 -12.09 9.18 1.91
C VAL A 123 -11.91 9.36 3.41
N ALA A 124 -11.44 8.31 4.08
CA ALA A 124 -11.14 8.31 5.50
C ALA A 124 -9.68 7.93 5.76
N GLU A 125 -9.17 8.36 6.92
CA GLU A 125 -7.86 7.94 7.41
C GLU A 125 -8.01 6.69 8.29
N SER A 126 -7.06 5.76 8.18
CA SER A 126 -6.91 4.64 9.12
C SER A 126 -5.44 4.34 9.38
N TRP A 127 -5.12 3.81 10.56
CA TRP A 127 -3.75 3.62 11.03
C TRP A 127 -3.43 2.15 11.25
N TYR A 128 -2.26 1.71 10.78
CA TYR A 128 -1.83 0.33 10.82
C TYR A 128 -0.32 0.21 11.04
N THR A 129 0.11 -0.98 11.45
CA THR A 129 1.50 -1.41 11.39
C THR A 129 1.60 -2.69 10.58
N ASN A 130 2.39 -2.67 9.50
CA ASN A 130 2.75 -3.86 8.75
C ASN A 130 4.13 -4.36 9.20
N THR A 131 4.29 -5.65 9.45
CA THR A 131 5.60 -6.27 9.69
C THR A 131 5.95 -7.13 8.48
N PHE A 132 6.94 -6.69 7.71
CA PHE A 132 7.43 -7.36 6.51
C PHE A 132 8.56 -8.31 6.84
N GLU A 133 8.48 -9.52 6.30
CA GLU A 133 9.60 -10.45 6.21
C GLU A 133 10.25 -10.29 4.83
N LEU A 134 11.54 -9.97 4.84
CA LEU A 134 12.33 -9.66 3.65
C LEU A 134 13.46 -10.67 3.49
N ARG A 135 13.77 -11.00 2.24
CA ARG A 135 14.94 -11.78 1.82
C ARG A 135 15.75 -11.00 0.81
N TRP A 136 17.06 -10.98 0.97
CA TRP A 136 17.97 -10.50 -0.06
C TRP A 136 18.09 -11.54 -1.17
N THR A 137 17.68 -11.19 -2.39
CA THR A 137 17.77 -12.07 -3.54
C THR A 137 17.87 -11.26 -4.83
N ASN A 138 18.66 -11.75 -5.78
CA ASN A 138 18.86 -11.11 -7.09
C ASN A 138 19.26 -9.62 -6.98
N GLY A 139 20.10 -9.29 -5.99
CA GLY A 139 20.64 -7.94 -5.79
C GLY A 139 19.66 -6.94 -5.16
N ASP A 140 18.58 -7.40 -4.52
CA ASP A 140 17.62 -6.52 -3.86
C ASP A 140 16.92 -7.19 -2.67
N TRP A 141 16.28 -6.39 -1.81
CA TRP A 141 15.36 -6.89 -0.79
C TRP A 141 14.01 -7.22 -1.43
N ARG A 142 13.46 -8.40 -1.14
CA ARG A 142 12.13 -8.83 -1.61
C ARG A 142 11.29 -9.36 -0.45
N VAL A 143 9.98 -9.11 -0.51
CA VAL A 143 9.01 -9.60 0.47
C VAL A 143 8.81 -11.10 0.32
N THR A 144 8.87 -11.85 1.42
CA THR A 144 8.45 -13.25 1.47
C THR A 144 7.04 -13.37 2.09
N ASP A 145 6.78 -12.55 3.10
CA ASP A 145 5.47 -12.40 3.75
C ASP A 145 5.33 -11.03 4.42
N PHE A 146 4.12 -10.69 4.82
CA PHE A 146 3.92 -9.64 5.82
C PHE A 146 2.66 -9.92 6.64
N THR A 147 2.63 -9.38 7.85
CA THR A 147 1.43 -9.35 8.70
C THR A 147 1.04 -7.90 8.95
N GLN A 148 -0.23 -7.67 9.25
CA GLN A 148 -0.78 -6.36 9.56
C GLN A 148 -1.47 -6.40 10.92
N LYS A 149 -1.36 -5.30 11.67
CA LYS A 149 -2.19 -5.03 12.84
C LYS A 149 -2.70 -3.59 12.83
N ASP A 150 -3.81 -3.36 13.53
CA ASP A 150 -4.35 -2.03 13.70
C ASP A 150 -3.44 -1.15 14.58
N GLY A 151 -3.35 0.12 14.20
CA GLY A 151 -2.68 1.16 14.96
C GLY A 151 -1.17 0.95 15.19
N PRO A 152 -0.60 1.66 16.19
CA PRO A 152 -1.28 2.64 17.04
C PRO A 152 -1.78 3.85 16.23
N ALA A 153 -2.97 4.35 16.53
CA ALA A 153 -3.48 5.59 15.95
C ALA A 153 -3.12 6.76 16.88
N PRO A 154 -2.59 7.88 16.36
CA PRO A 154 -2.45 9.10 17.17
C PRO A 154 -3.83 9.61 17.57
N VAL A 155 -3.89 10.41 18.63
CA VAL A 155 -5.14 11.05 19.06
C VAL A 155 -5.64 11.96 17.95
N GLY A 156 -6.86 11.70 17.46
CA GLY A 156 -7.55 12.59 16.55
C GLY A 156 -7.86 13.92 17.22
N ARG A 157 -7.52 15.03 16.56
CA ARG A 157 -8.07 16.35 16.89
C ARG A 157 -9.28 16.61 16.01
N ASP A 158 -10.17 17.49 16.45
CA ASP A 158 -11.25 18.00 15.60
C ASP A 158 -10.66 18.79 14.43
N GLN A 159 -10.46 18.10 13.30
CA GLN A 159 -10.13 18.71 12.03
C GLN A 159 -11.40 18.75 11.19
N ARG A 160 -11.71 19.93 10.65
CA ARG A 160 -12.82 20.07 9.71
C ARG A 160 -12.55 19.16 8.51
N ALA A 161 -13.49 18.26 8.22
CA ALA A 161 -13.42 17.44 7.02
C ALA A 161 -13.38 18.33 5.77
N ALA A 162 -12.47 18.02 4.84
CA ALA A 162 -12.42 18.65 3.53
C ALA A 162 -13.71 18.36 2.75
N SER A 163 -14.07 19.26 1.84
CA SER A 163 -15.10 18.99 0.84
C SER A 163 -14.66 17.87 -0.12
N ALA A 164 -15.62 17.26 -0.81
CA ALA A 164 -15.34 16.23 -1.79
C ALA A 164 -14.43 16.73 -2.93
N ASP A 165 -14.62 17.98 -3.35
CA ASP A 165 -13.83 18.63 -4.40
C ASP A 165 -12.40 18.91 -3.96
N GLU A 166 -12.20 19.40 -2.73
CA GLU A 166 -10.86 19.58 -2.16
C GLU A 166 -10.11 18.25 -2.08
N MET A 167 -10.78 17.17 -1.69
CA MET A 167 -10.17 15.84 -1.64
C MET A 167 -9.81 15.31 -3.03
N ALA A 168 -10.70 15.46 -4.02
CA ALA A 168 -10.43 15.07 -5.40
C ALA A 168 -9.26 15.89 -5.98
N ALA A 169 -9.23 17.20 -5.71
CA ALA A 169 -8.14 18.08 -6.11
C ALA A 169 -6.81 17.61 -5.51
N ALA A 170 -6.74 17.37 -4.20
CA ALA A 170 -5.53 16.87 -3.54
C ALA A 170 -5.03 15.57 -4.18
N VAL A 171 -5.92 14.65 -4.52
CA VAL A 171 -5.54 13.37 -5.13
C VAL A 171 -4.94 13.60 -6.52
N SER A 172 -5.52 14.49 -7.33
CA SER A 172 -5.01 14.80 -8.67
C SER A 172 -3.68 15.56 -8.65
N GLN A 173 -3.46 16.40 -7.63
CA GLN A 173 -2.32 17.33 -7.56
C GLN A 173 -1.11 16.72 -6.85
N PHE A 174 -1.34 15.84 -5.86
CA PHE A 174 -0.27 15.19 -5.11
C PHE A 174 -0.04 13.77 -5.61
N GLY A 175 1.13 13.54 -6.22
CA GLY A 175 1.61 12.23 -6.65
C GLY A 175 1.85 11.27 -5.48
N GLY A 176 2.06 9.99 -5.80
CA GLY A 176 2.37 8.97 -4.80
C GLY A 176 3.75 9.18 -4.16
N LEU A 177 3.87 8.86 -2.87
CA LEU A 177 5.12 8.94 -2.13
C LEU A 177 6.14 7.93 -2.67
N THR A 178 7.38 8.34 -2.82
CA THR A 178 8.54 7.44 -2.89
C THR A 178 9.45 7.79 -1.73
N TYR A 179 9.79 6.80 -0.91
CA TYR A 179 10.63 6.96 0.25
C TYR A 179 12.09 6.64 -0.11
N ALA A 180 13.03 7.49 0.28
CA ALA A 180 14.45 7.20 0.18
C ALA A 180 15.12 7.65 1.48
N ARG A 181 15.92 6.75 2.06
CA ARG A 181 16.75 7.00 3.23
C ARG A 181 18.13 6.41 2.98
#